data_AF-A0A6J1EJ91-F1
#
_entry.id   AF-A0A6J1EJ91-F1
#
_cell.length_a   1.000
_cell.length_b   1.000
_cell.length_c   1.000
_cell.angle_alpha   90.00
_cell.angle_beta   90.00
_cell.angle_gamma   90.00
#
_symmetry.space_group_name_H-M   'P 1'
#
loop_
_entity.id
_entity.type
_entity.pdbx_description
1 polymer ?
#
loop_
_entity_poly.entity_id
_entity_poly.type
_entity_poly.pdbx_seq_one_letter_code
_entity_poly.pdbx_strand_id
1 'polypeptide(L)'
;MSLIMQSSRIRNPAPFLSKTYDLLQEAGSFHFKAADEEDEEDEEDEENGGGNRIVSWNADGSGFIVWSPADFSEGFKKTSPKRWEFKHEKFQRGNRRMLVEIVRKKCEPSVFPAYLRSSHEGAATMAVDQENGDHLLLMEENKNLRRQKLELQAQIAQFKALHIRLLDCVGRRIEK
;
A
#
# COMPACT_ATOMS: atom_id res chain seq x y z
N MET A 1 10.41 13.98 47.31
CA MET A 1 9.54 13.49 46.22
C MET A 1 9.63 14.47 45.07
N SER A 2 10.42 14.17 44.04
CA SER A 2 10.60 15.08 42.90
C SER A 2 9.47 14.87 41.90
N LEU A 3 8.54 15.83 41.82
CA LEU A 3 7.58 15.89 40.73
C LEU A 3 8.34 16.18 39.42
N ILE A 4 8.34 15.22 38.51
CA ILE A 4 8.77 15.45 37.14
C ILE A 4 7.68 16.30 36.49
N MET A 5 7.90 17.63 36.42
CA MET A 5 7.18 18.50 35.50
C MET A 5 7.42 17.97 34.09
N GLN A 6 6.46 17.23 33.55
CA GLN A 6 6.45 16.93 32.13
C GLN A 6 6.17 18.23 31.40
N SER A 7 7.27 18.90 31.04
CA SER A 7 7.31 20.04 30.14
C SER A 7 6.37 19.76 28.96
N SER A 8 5.29 20.53 28.86
CA SER A 8 4.39 20.58 27.72
C SER A 8 5.11 21.21 26.53
N ARG A 9 6.23 20.61 26.10
CA ARG A 9 6.83 20.95 24.82
C ARG A 9 5.77 20.58 23.79
N ILE A 10 5.33 21.56 23.01
CA ILE A 10 4.49 21.34 21.84
C ILE A 10 5.23 20.30 21.00
N ARG A 11 4.72 19.07 21.00
CA ARG A 11 5.33 17.98 20.26
C ARG A 11 4.90 18.14 18.82
N ASN A 12 5.84 18.48 17.95
CA ASN A 12 5.58 18.49 16.53
C ASN A 12 5.53 17.04 16.02
N PRO A 13 4.64 16.72 15.06
CA PRO A 13 4.64 15.41 14.44
C PRO A 13 5.96 15.14 13.75
N ALA A 14 6.33 13.88 13.60
CA ALA A 14 7.52 13.52 12.83
C ALA A 14 7.38 14.09 11.39
N PRO A 15 8.45 14.68 10.82
CA PRO A 15 8.38 15.35 9.51
C PRO A 15 7.80 14.48 8.40
N PHE A 16 8.11 13.18 8.41
CA PHE A 16 7.55 12.19 7.49
C PHE A 16 6.02 12.13 7.55
N LEU A 17 5.44 12.11 8.76
CA LEU A 17 3.98 12.03 8.94
C LEU A 17 3.30 13.31 8.45
N SER A 18 3.88 14.47 8.77
CA SER A 18 3.37 15.76 8.29
C SER A 18 3.41 15.84 6.77
N LYS A 19 4.57 15.55 6.17
CA LYS A 19 4.76 15.56 4.71
C LYS A 19 3.79 14.61 4.00
N THR A 20 3.62 13.39 4.52
CA THR A 20 2.70 12.41 3.94
C THR A 20 1.25 12.89 4.04
N TYR A 21 0.85 13.47 5.17
CA TYR A 21 -0.50 14.02 5.36
C TYR A 21 -0.79 15.19 4.42
N ASP A 22 0.19 16.08 4.22
CA ASP A 22 0.07 17.23 3.32
C ASP A 22 -0.11 16.78 1.86
N LEU A 23 0.70 15.81 1.40
CA LEU A 23 0.54 15.20 0.07
C LEU A 23 -0.84 14.58 -0.16
N LEU A 24 -1.41 13.96 0.89
CA LEU A 24 -2.75 13.36 0.83
C LEU A 24 -3.87 14.41 0.79
N GLN A 25 -3.63 15.60 1.32
CA GLN A 25 -4.57 16.71 1.28
C GLN A 25 -4.55 17.41 -0.09
N GLU A 26 -3.36 17.63 -0.63
CA GLU A 26 -3.16 18.21 -1.97
C GLU A 26 -3.77 17.32 -3.07
N ALA A 27 -3.57 16.00 -2.98
CA ALA A 27 -4.16 15.03 -3.90
C ALA A 27 -5.70 14.93 -3.81
N GLY A 28 -6.32 15.47 -2.75
CA GLY A 28 -7.78 15.57 -2.59
C GLY A 28 -8.35 16.94 -2.96
N SER A 29 -7.50 17.93 -3.28
CA SER A 29 -7.93 19.32 -3.49
C SER A 29 -8.25 19.66 -4.95
N PHE A 30 -8.18 18.70 -5.88
CA PHE A 30 -8.42 18.92 -7.31
C PHE A 30 -9.84 18.49 -7.74
N HIS A 31 -10.89 18.94 -7.04
CA HIS A 31 -12.23 19.03 -7.62
C HIS A 31 -13.14 19.96 -6.79
N PHE A 32 -12.84 21.25 -6.80
CA PHE A 32 -13.87 22.27 -6.56
C PHE A 32 -13.55 23.47 -7.44
N LYS A 33 -13.80 23.34 -8.74
CA LYS A 33 -14.04 24.49 -9.58
C LYS A 33 -15.55 24.62 -9.70
N ALA A 34 -16.14 25.32 -8.72
CA ALA A 34 -17.43 25.94 -8.92
C ALA A 34 -17.24 27.05 -9.96
N ALA A 35 -17.72 26.82 -11.16
CA ALA A 35 -18.14 27.86 -12.09
C ALA A 35 -19.14 27.20 -13.05
N ASP A 36 -20.27 27.87 -13.19
CA ASP A 36 -21.48 27.51 -13.90
C ASP A 36 -21.28 27.20 -15.40
N GLU A 37 -22.35 26.66 -15.98
CA GLU A 37 -22.75 26.61 -17.40
C GLU A 37 -22.40 25.33 -18.20
N GLU A 38 -23.44 24.49 -18.26
CA GLU A 38 -24.07 23.88 -19.45
C GLU A 38 -23.20 23.22 -20.52
N ASP A 39 -23.49 21.92 -20.71
CA ASP A 39 -23.62 21.17 -21.96
C ASP A 39 -22.78 19.89 -22.10
N GLU A 40 -23.58 18.84 -22.26
CA GLU A 40 -23.41 17.61 -23.02
C GLU A 40 -22.54 16.45 -22.50
N GLU A 41 -23.13 15.29 -22.77
CA GLU A 41 -22.82 13.93 -22.38
C GLU A 41 -21.50 13.49 -23.01
N ASP A 42 -20.67 12.74 -22.28
CA ASP A 42 -19.86 11.65 -22.87
C ASP A 42 -19.26 10.75 -21.77
N GLU A 43 -19.74 9.52 -21.81
CA GLU A 43 -19.14 8.21 -21.50
C GLU A 43 -18.17 8.03 -20.31
N GLU A 44 -18.55 7.07 -19.46
CA GLU A 44 -17.74 6.46 -18.41
C GLU A 44 -16.54 5.69 -18.97
N ASP A 45 -15.41 6.37 -19.16
CA ASP A 45 -14.11 5.71 -19.25
C ASP A 45 -13.41 5.75 -17.87
N GLU A 46 -13.68 4.73 -17.05
CA GLU A 46 -12.81 4.32 -15.95
C GLU A 46 -11.48 3.78 -16.49
N GLU A 47 -10.60 4.64 -17.01
CA GLU A 47 -9.17 4.33 -17.02
C GLU A 47 -8.32 5.59 -17.05
N ASN A 48 -7.50 5.74 -16.01
CA ASN A 48 -6.32 6.60 -15.99
C ASN A 48 -6.52 8.12 -15.79
N GLY A 49 -7.09 8.50 -14.65
CA GLY A 49 -6.79 9.78 -13.97
C GLY A 49 -5.35 9.84 -13.39
N GLY A 50 -4.37 9.35 -14.16
CA GLY A 50 -2.97 9.15 -13.81
C GLY A 50 -2.15 10.44 -13.82
N GLY A 51 -2.59 11.46 -13.08
CA GLY A 51 -1.74 12.60 -12.76
C GLY A 51 -0.87 12.26 -11.55
N ASN A 52 0.37 11.77 -11.77
CA ASN A 52 1.47 11.69 -10.78
C ASN A 52 1.09 11.30 -9.33
N ARG A 53 0.06 10.47 -9.12
CA ARG A 53 -0.52 10.28 -7.78
C ARG A 53 0.34 9.31 -6.97
N ILE A 54 1.34 9.84 -6.27
CA ILE A 54 2.28 9.06 -5.45
C ILE A 54 1.55 8.40 -4.26
N VAL A 55 0.59 9.10 -3.64
CA VAL A 55 -0.18 8.62 -2.48
C VAL A 55 -1.68 8.96 -2.53
N SER A 56 -2.53 8.15 -1.90
CA SER A 56 -3.96 8.43 -1.71
C SER A 56 -4.46 8.00 -0.34
N TRP A 57 -5.56 8.60 0.13
CA TRP A 57 -6.32 8.03 1.24
C TRP A 57 -6.83 6.63 0.86
N ASN A 58 -6.94 5.76 1.86
CA ASN A 58 -7.71 4.53 1.72
C ASN A 58 -9.21 4.81 1.87
N ALA A 59 -10.05 3.83 1.52
CA ALA A 59 -11.50 4.01 1.44
C ALA A 59 -12.12 4.46 2.78
N ASP A 60 -11.58 3.96 3.89
CA ASP A 60 -12.06 4.25 5.25
C ASP A 60 -11.45 5.53 5.87
N GLY A 61 -10.43 6.13 5.24
CA GLY A 61 -9.74 7.32 5.75
C GLY A 61 -8.89 7.09 7.02
N SER A 62 -8.63 5.84 7.39
CA SER A 62 -7.81 5.42 8.54
C SER A 62 -6.32 5.22 8.20
N GLY A 63 -5.93 5.54 6.96
CA GLY A 63 -4.63 5.23 6.43
C GLY A 63 -4.40 5.77 5.02
N PHE A 64 -3.32 5.33 4.39
CA PHE A 64 -2.96 5.76 3.05
C PHE A 64 -2.35 4.64 2.22
N ILE A 65 -2.43 4.80 0.90
CA ILE A 65 -1.88 3.89 -0.10
C ILE A 65 -0.79 4.60 -0.87
N VAL A 66 0.31 3.89 -1.12
CA VAL A 66 1.39 4.32 -2.00
C VAL A 66 1.27 3.60 -3.33
N TRP A 67 1.06 4.35 -4.42
CA TRP A 67 0.88 3.82 -5.78
C TRP A 67 2.20 3.80 -6.57
N SER A 68 3.11 4.72 -6.28
CA SER A 68 4.49 4.71 -6.79
C SER A 68 5.49 4.64 -5.63
N PRO A 69 5.90 3.42 -5.21
CA PRO A 69 6.91 3.27 -4.16
C PRO A 69 8.26 3.89 -4.52
N ALA A 70 8.60 3.95 -5.82
CA ALA A 70 9.86 4.52 -6.30
C ALA A 70 9.94 6.04 -6.05
N ASP A 71 8.83 6.77 -6.24
CA ASP A 71 8.77 8.23 -6.00
C ASP A 71 8.52 8.55 -4.52
N PHE A 72 7.86 7.65 -3.77
CA PHE A 72 7.65 7.82 -2.34
C PHE A 72 8.93 7.59 -1.52
N SER A 73 9.83 6.72 -1.99
CA SER A 73 11.13 6.45 -1.39
C SER A 73 12.25 6.65 -2.41
N GLU A 74 12.67 7.89 -2.64
CA GLU A 74 13.95 8.16 -3.30
C GLU A 74 15.07 7.40 -2.56
N GLY A 75 15.48 6.24 -3.08
CA GLY A 75 16.60 5.45 -2.54
C GLY A 75 16.53 3.92 -2.63
N PHE A 76 15.39 3.30 -2.97
CA PHE A 76 15.31 1.83 -3.01
C PHE A 76 14.50 1.28 -4.20
N LYS A 77 15.11 0.34 -4.95
CA LYS A 77 14.46 -0.45 -6.01
C LYS A 77 13.84 -1.71 -5.39
N LYS A 78 12.51 -1.92 -5.54
CA LYS A 78 11.83 -3.15 -5.09
C LYS A 78 10.98 -3.79 -6.20
N THR A 79 10.89 -5.11 -6.12
CA THR A 79 10.73 -6.07 -7.23
C THR A 79 9.35 -6.77 -7.24
N SER A 80 8.25 -6.09 -6.88
CA SER A 80 6.89 -6.65 -7.05
C SER A 80 5.76 -5.61 -6.87
N PRO A 81 4.65 -5.67 -7.64
CA PRO A 81 3.50 -4.78 -7.53
C PRO A 81 2.46 -5.38 -6.58
N LYS A 82 2.58 -5.11 -5.29
CA LYS A 82 1.42 -5.18 -4.37
C LYS A 82 1.33 -3.84 -3.67
N ARG A 83 0.24 -3.12 -3.95
CA ARG A 83 -0.19 -1.86 -3.33
C ARG A 83 0.23 -1.80 -1.85
N TRP A 84 1.02 -0.81 -1.48
CA TRP A 84 1.45 -0.63 -0.10
C TRP A 84 0.38 0.18 0.62
N GLU A 85 -0.41 -0.47 1.46
CA GLU A 85 -1.40 0.17 2.33
C GLU A 85 -0.89 0.25 3.77
N PHE A 86 -0.96 1.44 4.35
CA PHE A 86 -0.55 1.74 5.71
C PHE A 86 -1.75 2.22 6.52
N LYS A 87 -1.97 1.66 7.71
CA LYS A 87 -3.04 2.06 8.64
C LYS A 87 -2.46 2.38 10.02
N HIS A 88 -3.03 3.37 10.69
CA HIS A 88 -2.71 3.67 12.08
C HIS A 88 -3.88 4.40 12.74
N GLU A 89 -4.26 4.01 13.96
CA GLU A 89 -5.41 4.59 14.68
C GLU A 89 -5.36 6.12 14.74
N LYS A 90 -4.17 6.68 14.90
CA LYS A 90 -3.91 8.12 15.03
C LYS A 90 -3.53 8.83 13.72
N PHE A 91 -3.62 8.13 12.59
CA PHE A 91 -3.42 8.68 11.26
C PHE A 91 -4.75 8.63 10.51
N GLN A 92 -5.55 9.71 10.63
CA GLN A 92 -6.90 9.75 10.08
C GLN A 92 -7.15 11.03 9.29
N ARG A 93 -7.93 10.92 8.22
CA ARG A 93 -8.38 12.07 7.41
C ARG A 93 -9.12 13.08 8.28
N GLY A 94 -8.78 14.37 8.15
CA GLY A 94 -9.32 15.46 8.97
C GLY A 94 -8.68 15.65 10.36
N ASN A 95 -7.94 14.66 10.89
CA ASN A 95 -7.41 14.70 12.26
C ASN A 95 -5.88 14.89 12.34
N ARG A 96 -5.32 15.90 11.66
CA ARG A 96 -3.87 16.20 11.63
C ARG A 96 -3.22 16.33 13.02
N ARG A 97 -3.96 16.85 14.01
CA ARG A 97 -3.49 17.01 15.40
C ARG A 97 -3.06 15.71 16.07
N MET A 98 -3.60 14.56 15.66
CA MET A 98 -3.29 13.26 16.27
C MET A 98 -1.92 12.71 15.84
N LEU A 99 -1.32 13.25 14.77
CA LEU A 99 -0.03 12.80 14.27
C LEU A 99 1.10 12.96 15.31
N VAL A 100 0.96 13.91 16.25
CA VAL A 100 1.92 14.15 17.35
C VAL A 100 2.02 12.99 18.34
N GLU A 101 1.01 12.12 18.35
CA GLU A 101 0.93 10.95 19.22
C GLU A 101 1.57 9.71 18.59
N ILE A 102 1.90 9.75 17.29
CA ILE A 102 2.61 8.69 16.59
C ILE A 102 4.10 8.90 16.82
N VAL A 103 4.64 8.19 17.81
CA VAL A 103 6.06 8.24 18.16
C VAL A 103 6.74 6.93 17.80
N ARG A 104 7.99 7.00 17.33
CA ARG A 104 8.84 5.81 17.26
C ARG A 104 8.99 5.25 18.68
N LYS A 105 8.79 3.95 18.83
CA LYS A 105 9.15 3.25 20.07
C LYS A 105 10.63 3.51 20.33
N LYS A 106 10.96 3.98 21.54
CA LYS A 106 12.35 4.06 21.95
C LYS A 106 12.87 2.63 22.06
N CYS A 107 13.85 2.28 21.23
CA CYS A 107 14.70 1.14 21.51
C CYS A 107 15.53 1.54 22.71
N GLU A 108 15.40 0.82 23.83
CA GLU A 108 16.29 1.02 24.97
C GLU A 108 17.74 0.91 24.46
N PRO A 109 18.61 1.89 24.77
CA PRO A 109 20.01 1.78 24.41
C PRO A 109 20.55 0.52 25.05
N SER A 110 21.00 -0.42 24.21
CA SER A 110 21.62 -1.65 24.69
C SER A 110 22.67 -1.31 25.74
N VAL A 111 22.66 -2.03 26.86
CA VAL A 111 23.68 -1.92 27.91
C VAL A 111 25.07 -2.33 27.38
N PHE A 112 25.12 -2.97 26.21
CA PHE A 112 26.35 -3.32 25.53
C PHE A 112 26.86 -2.19 24.62
N PRO A 113 28.17 -1.90 24.65
CA PRO A 113 28.81 -0.96 23.75
C PRO A 113 28.51 -1.30 22.28
N ALA A 114 28.37 -0.29 21.42
CA ALA A 114 27.99 -0.47 20.02
C ALA A 114 28.88 -1.46 19.24
N TYR A 115 30.15 -1.60 19.63
CA TYR A 115 31.14 -2.51 19.05
C TYR A 115 31.10 -3.96 19.61
N LEU A 116 30.42 -4.18 20.74
CA LEU A 116 30.12 -5.50 21.33
C LEU A 116 28.66 -5.88 21.14
N ARG A 117 27.95 -5.17 20.25
CA ARG A 117 26.62 -5.56 19.82
C ARG A 117 26.77 -6.92 19.12
N SER A 118 26.43 -8.00 19.83
CA SER A 118 26.04 -9.24 19.17
C SER A 118 24.96 -8.84 18.16
N SER A 119 25.21 -9.10 16.88
CA SER A 119 24.16 -8.98 15.88
C SER A 119 23.08 -9.97 16.29
N HIS A 120 22.08 -9.48 17.04
CA HIS A 120 21.04 -10.29 17.67
C HIS A 120 21.61 -11.08 18.89
N GLU A 121 20.97 -11.24 20.07
CA GLU A 121 19.74 -11.96 20.38
C GLU A 121 19.47 -11.95 21.90
N GLY A 122 18.22 -12.18 22.30
CA GLY A 122 17.86 -12.51 23.68
C GLY A 122 16.41 -12.98 23.88
N ALA A 123 15.79 -13.52 22.83
CA ALA A 123 14.52 -14.26 22.84
C ALA A 123 14.28 -15.04 21.53
N ALA A 124 15.14 -14.88 20.51
CA ALA A 124 14.88 -15.28 19.12
C ALA A 124 15.68 -16.50 18.63
N THR A 125 16.55 -17.10 19.45
CA THR A 125 17.31 -18.31 19.05
C THR A 125 16.41 -19.51 18.74
N MET A 126 15.18 -19.54 19.26
CA MET A 126 14.18 -20.59 18.96
C MET A 126 13.16 -20.16 17.90
N ALA A 127 13.09 -18.86 17.55
CA ALA A 127 12.13 -18.34 16.60
C ALA A 127 12.71 -18.32 15.17
N VAL A 128 13.99 -17.96 15.01
CA VAL A 128 14.64 -17.76 13.70
C VAL A 128 14.65 -19.04 12.83
N ASP A 129 14.74 -20.23 13.42
CA ASP A 129 14.63 -21.49 12.67
C ASP A 129 13.19 -21.77 12.20
N GLN A 130 12.19 -21.35 12.97
CA GLN A 130 10.78 -21.46 12.61
C GLN A 130 10.42 -20.47 11.48
N GLU A 131 10.88 -19.22 11.56
CA GLU A 131 10.57 -18.19 10.56
C GLU A 131 11.25 -18.47 9.22
N ASN A 132 12.44 -19.11 9.23
CA ASN A 132 13.10 -19.58 8.02
C ASN A 132 12.32 -20.72 7.34
N GLY A 133 11.75 -21.63 8.13
CA GLY A 133 10.86 -22.69 7.64
C GLY A 133 9.56 -22.13 7.07
N ASP A 134 8.91 -21.21 7.79
CA ASP A 134 7.69 -20.55 7.37
C ASP A 134 7.92 -19.71 6.10
N HIS A 135 9.06 -19.02 5.99
CA HIS A 135 9.44 -18.30 4.77
C HIS A 135 9.66 -19.24 3.58
N LEU A 136 10.27 -20.41 3.77
CA LEU A 136 10.47 -21.40 2.72
C LEU A 136 9.13 -22.00 2.23
N LEU A 137 8.22 -22.31 3.15
CA LEU A 137 6.88 -22.79 2.83
C LEU A 137 6.07 -21.73 2.06
N LEU A 138 6.14 -20.47 2.51
CA LEU A 138 5.46 -19.36 1.83
C LEU A 138 6.02 -19.10 0.42
N MET A 139 7.32 -19.29 0.22
CA MET A 139 7.96 -19.22 -1.10
C MET A 139 7.47 -20.34 -2.01
N GLU A 140 7.36 -21.57 -1.50
CA GLU A 140 6.88 -22.71 -2.27
C GLU A 140 5.39 -22.57 -2.62
N GLU A 141 4.57 -22.10 -1.66
CA GLU A 141 3.16 -21.78 -1.90
C GLU A 141 3.01 -20.69 -2.98
N ASN A 142 3.86 -19.65 -2.98
CA ASN A 142 3.85 -18.65 -4.04
C ASN A 142 4.16 -19.25 -5.42
N LYS A 143 5.07 -20.21 -5.52
CA LYS A 143 5.33 -20.91 -6.78
C LYS A 143 4.11 -21.74 -7.20
N ASN A 144 3.45 -22.40 -6.26
CA ASN A 144 2.21 -23.14 -6.52
C ASN A 144 1.11 -22.23 -7.03
N LEU A 145 0.87 -21.11 -6.36
CA LEU A 145 -0.12 -20.11 -6.77
C LEU A 145 0.19 -19.52 -8.15
N ARG A 146 1.47 -19.28 -8.48
CA ARG A 146 1.87 -18.83 -9.83
C ARG A 146 1.57 -19.87 -10.90
N ARG A 147 1.79 -21.16 -10.61
CA ARG A 147 1.44 -22.25 -11.53
C ARG A 147 -0.08 -22.33 -11.73
N GLN A 148 -0.85 -22.36 -10.65
CA GLN A 148 -2.31 -22.40 -10.71
C GLN A 148 -2.89 -21.17 -11.44
N LYS A 149 -2.33 -19.97 -11.21
CA LYS A 149 -2.71 -18.76 -11.94
C LYS A 149 -2.52 -18.93 -13.44
N LEU A 150 -1.38 -19.48 -13.88
CA LEU A 150 -1.11 -19.70 -15.29
C LEU A 150 -2.07 -20.73 -15.90
N GLU A 151 -2.38 -21.79 -15.16
CA GLU A 151 -3.32 -22.83 -15.59
C GLU A 151 -4.75 -22.30 -15.74
N LEU A 152 -5.24 -21.56 -14.74
CA LEU A 152 -6.54 -20.88 -14.83
C LEU A 152 -6.59 -19.90 -16.00
N GLN A 153 -5.51 -19.14 -16.22
CA GLN A 153 -5.42 -18.23 -17.36
C GLN A 153 -5.46 -18.97 -18.70
N ALA A 154 -4.83 -20.14 -18.80
CA ALA A 154 -4.89 -21.00 -19.98
C ALA A 154 -6.31 -21.57 -20.21
N GLN A 155 -6.99 -22.01 -19.14
CA GLN A 155 -8.38 -22.46 -19.22
C GLN A 155 -9.31 -21.33 -19.70
N ILE A 156 -9.17 -20.12 -19.15
CA ILE A 156 -9.92 -18.95 -19.59
C ILE A 156 -9.68 -18.68 -21.08
N ALA A 157 -8.42 -18.74 -21.54
CA ALA A 157 -8.10 -18.56 -22.95
C ALA A 157 -8.76 -19.63 -23.83
N GLN A 158 -8.76 -20.89 -23.40
CA GLN A 158 -9.42 -21.99 -24.10
C GLN A 158 -10.94 -21.79 -24.19
N PHE A 159 -11.59 -21.41 -23.08
CA PHE A 159 -13.03 -21.14 -23.07
C PHE A 159 -13.39 -19.95 -23.97
N LYS A 160 -12.60 -18.88 -23.95
CA LYS A 160 -12.78 -17.74 -24.87
C LYS A 160 -12.66 -18.17 -26.34
N ALA A 161 -11.66 -19.00 -26.66
CA ALA A 161 -11.49 -19.52 -28.02
C ALA A 161 -12.68 -20.41 -28.45
N LEU A 162 -13.18 -21.27 -27.56
CA LEU A 162 -14.34 -22.10 -27.82
C LEU A 162 -15.62 -21.26 -28.02
N HIS A 163 -15.81 -20.24 -27.19
CA HIS A 163 -16.92 -19.30 -27.31
C HIS A 163 -16.91 -18.58 -28.67
N ILE A 164 -15.75 -18.06 -29.10
CA ILE A 164 -15.60 -17.43 -30.41
C ILE A 164 -15.97 -18.42 -31.54
N ARG A 165 -15.48 -19.66 -31.47
CA ARG A 165 -15.81 -20.69 -32.47
C ARG A 165 -17.29 -21.03 -32.51
N LEU A 166 -17.95 -21.10 -31.35
CA LEU A 166 -19.40 -21.35 -31.28
C LEU A 166 -20.19 -20.20 -31.90
N LEU A 167 -19.84 -18.95 -31.59
CA LEU A 167 -20.47 -17.78 -32.20
C LEU A 167 -20.31 -17.78 -33.72
N ASP A 168 -19.12 -18.06 -34.23
CA ASP A 168 -18.84 -18.15 -35.67
C ASP A 168 -19.62 -19.31 -36.36
N CYS A 169 -19.81 -20.43 -35.67
CA CYS A 169 -20.66 -21.53 -36.15
C CYS A 169 -22.15 -21.14 -36.22
N VAL A 170 -22.64 -20.39 -35.23
CA VAL A 170 -24.03 -19.92 -35.19
C VAL A 170 -24.28 -18.83 -36.24
N GLY A 171 -23.38 -17.85 -36.35
CA GLY A 171 -23.47 -16.79 -37.36
C GLY A 171 -23.57 -17.34 -38.78
N ARG A 172 -22.69 -18.29 -39.15
CA ARG A 172 -22.73 -18.97 -40.45
C ARG A 172 -23.98 -19.81 -40.71
N ARG A 173 -24.71 -20.21 -39.66
CA ARG A 173 -25.98 -20.93 -39.79
C ARG A 173 -27.15 -19.96 -39.98
N ILE A 174 -27.06 -18.75 -39.44
CA ILE A 174 -28.10 -17.71 -39.58
C ILE A 174 -28.00 -17.00 -40.95
N GLU A 175 -26.81 -16.93 -41.55
CA GLU A 175 -26.57 -16.32 -42.87
C GLU A 175 -26.92 -17.23 -44.07
N LYS A 176 -27.46 -18.43 -43.84
CA LYS A 176 -27.96 -19.36 -44.86
C LYS A 176 -29.47 -19.55 -44.74
#